data_AF-A0A524AG47-F1
#
_entry.id   AF-A0A524AG47-F1
#
_cell.length_a   1.000
_cell.length_b   1.000
_cell.length_c   1.000
_cell.angle_alpha   90.00
_cell.angle_beta   90.00
_cell.angle_gamma   90.00
#
_symmetry.space_group_name_H-M   'P 1'
#
loop_
_entity.id
_entity.type
_entity.pdbx_description
1 polymer ?
#
loop_
_entity_poly.entity_id
_entity_poly.type
_entity_poly.pdbx_seq_one_letter_code
_entity_poly.pdbx_strand_id
1 'polypeptide(L)'
;MAFDSHRRALAQWARARAIAYGPATPEQAATVARIAADQGLALSLPPIDSQPSVLVATDGDDVVGFLSATYGSAEGLMRLQQVYVRPTYRRWGIGSRLVNRMREIAMQCGAERLLTQVPADNPGLIMFMRAGFRVCGFLQQGRRSLLFLDLDLPHKEANS
;
A
#
# COMPACT_ATOMS: atom_id res chain seq x y z
N MET A 1 28.84 -16.71 -19.25
CA MET A 1 27.58 -16.72 -18.46
C MET A 1 27.52 -15.68 -17.33
N ALA A 2 28.65 -15.21 -16.75
CA ALA A 2 28.63 -14.19 -15.67
C ALA A 2 28.37 -12.73 -16.12
N PHE A 3 28.64 -12.39 -17.39
CA PHE A 3 28.44 -11.03 -17.92
C PHE A 3 26.96 -10.70 -18.24
N ASP A 4 26.16 -11.68 -18.64
CA ASP A 4 24.73 -11.46 -18.95
C ASP A 4 23.85 -11.35 -17.70
N SER A 5 24.20 -12.05 -16.63
CA SER A 5 23.53 -11.90 -15.33
C SER A 5 23.81 -10.52 -14.74
N HIS A 6 25.04 -10.03 -14.84
CA HIS A 6 25.42 -8.70 -14.37
C HIS A 6 24.73 -7.57 -15.15
N ARG A 7 24.67 -7.65 -16.49
CA ARG A 7 23.93 -6.67 -17.33
C ARG A 7 22.43 -6.66 -17.06
N ARG A 8 21.81 -7.83 -16.88
CA ARG A 8 20.38 -7.92 -16.53
C ARG A 8 20.11 -7.33 -15.14
N ALA A 9 20.99 -7.55 -14.17
CA ALA A 9 20.88 -6.97 -12.84
C ALA A 9 20.97 -5.43 -12.88
N LEU A 10 21.91 -4.88 -13.65
CA LEU A 10 22.05 -3.43 -13.83
C LEU A 10 20.83 -2.81 -14.54
N ALA A 11 20.28 -3.46 -15.57
CA ALA A 11 19.08 -3.01 -16.24
C ALA A 11 17.85 -3.05 -15.33
N GLN A 12 17.70 -4.10 -14.50
CA GLN A 12 16.65 -4.18 -13.49
C GLN A 12 16.80 -3.10 -12.42
N TRP A 13 18.04 -2.77 -12.01
CA TRP A 13 18.32 -1.68 -11.08
C TRP A 13 17.99 -0.30 -11.63
N ALA A 14 18.36 -0.04 -12.89
CA ALA A 14 18.00 1.20 -13.57
C ALA A 14 16.48 1.35 -13.68
N ARG A 15 15.79 0.28 -14.06
CA ARG A 15 14.32 0.23 -14.13
C ARG A 15 13.66 0.42 -12.77
N ALA A 16 14.19 -0.18 -11.71
CA ALA A 16 13.70 0.01 -10.35
C ALA A 16 13.85 1.46 -9.85
N ARG A 17 14.90 2.17 -10.27
CA ARG A 17 15.09 3.59 -9.93
C ARG A 17 14.20 4.53 -10.73
N ALA A 18 13.72 4.10 -11.90
CA ALA A 18 12.81 4.88 -12.74
C ALA A 18 11.35 4.86 -12.26
N ILE A 19 11.02 4.01 -11.27
CA ILE A 19 9.65 3.92 -10.76
C ILE A 19 9.23 5.24 -10.13
N ALA A 20 8.21 5.87 -10.72
CA ALA A 20 7.58 7.07 -10.21
C ALA A 20 6.43 6.72 -9.26
N TYR A 21 6.13 7.62 -8.34
CA TYR A 21 5.09 7.44 -7.33
C TYR A 21 4.27 8.71 -7.20
N GLY A 22 2.96 8.59 -7.12
CA GLY A 22 2.07 9.73 -6.94
C GLY A 22 0.60 9.34 -6.78
N PRO A 23 -0.28 10.32 -6.51
CA PRO A 23 -1.71 10.14 -6.59
C PRO A 23 -2.12 9.60 -7.96
N ALA A 24 -3.10 8.71 -8.00
CA ALA A 24 -3.63 8.20 -9.25
C ALA A 24 -4.33 9.32 -10.04
N THR A 25 -4.00 9.47 -11.32
CA THR A 25 -4.86 10.20 -12.26
C THR A 25 -6.19 9.46 -12.46
N PRO A 26 -7.25 10.09 -13.00
CA PRO A 26 -8.50 9.40 -13.30
C PRO A 26 -8.33 8.15 -14.19
N GLU A 27 -7.44 8.23 -15.18
CA GLU A 27 -7.12 7.11 -16.08
C GLU A 27 -6.39 5.97 -15.34
N GLN A 28 -5.44 6.31 -14.49
CA GLN A 28 -4.75 5.34 -13.65
C GLN A 28 -5.70 4.70 -12.62
N ALA A 29 -6.65 5.46 -12.07
CA ALA A 29 -7.66 4.94 -11.15
C ALA A 29 -8.55 3.89 -11.84
N ALA A 30 -8.96 4.12 -13.09
CA ALA A 30 -9.67 3.10 -13.88
C ALA A 30 -8.80 1.85 -14.12
N THR A 31 -7.51 2.03 -14.37
CA THR A 31 -6.55 0.91 -14.49
C THR A 31 -6.41 0.14 -13.18
N VAL A 32 -6.31 0.84 -12.04
CA VAL A 32 -6.26 0.22 -10.71
C VAL A 32 -7.53 -0.57 -10.42
N ALA A 33 -8.71 -0.03 -10.73
CA ALA A 33 -9.98 -0.73 -10.55
C ALA A 33 -10.04 -2.03 -11.37
N ARG A 34 -9.57 -2.00 -12.62
CA ARG A 34 -9.46 -3.21 -13.46
C ARG A 34 -8.49 -4.23 -12.88
N ILE A 35 -7.28 -3.81 -12.48
CA ILE A 35 -6.32 -4.72 -11.86
C ILE A 35 -6.88 -5.32 -10.57
N ALA A 36 -7.55 -4.52 -9.73
CA ALA A 36 -8.17 -5.00 -8.51
C ALA A 36 -9.24 -6.06 -8.78
N ALA A 37 -10.10 -5.84 -9.78
CA ALA A 37 -11.10 -6.80 -10.23
C ALA A 37 -10.45 -8.10 -10.74
N ASP A 38 -9.45 -8.00 -11.62
CA ASP A 38 -8.74 -9.15 -12.20
C ASP A 38 -8.03 -9.99 -11.13
N GLN A 39 -7.59 -9.37 -10.04
CA GLN A 39 -6.93 -10.03 -8.92
C GLN A 39 -7.91 -10.51 -7.83
N GLY A 40 -9.23 -10.32 -8.02
CA GLY A 40 -10.23 -10.65 -7.01
C GLY A 40 -10.05 -9.88 -5.70
N LEU A 41 -9.40 -8.72 -5.75
CA LEU A 41 -9.20 -7.88 -4.58
C LEU A 41 -10.54 -7.21 -4.26
N ALA A 42 -11.25 -7.76 -3.28
CA ALA A 42 -12.54 -7.22 -2.84
C ALA A 42 -12.38 -5.75 -2.40
N LEU A 43 -13.28 -4.90 -2.88
CA LEU A 43 -13.47 -3.57 -2.33
C LEU A 43 -14.24 -3.73 -1.02
N SER A 44 -13.61 -3.43 0.11
CA SER A 44 -14.38 -3.12 1.30
C SER A 44 -15.12 -1.82 1.01
N LEU A 45 -16.43 -1.79 1.25
CA LEU A 45 -17.15 -0.52 1.17
C LEU A 45 -16.51 0.44 2.18
N PRO A 46 -16.10 1.64 1.75
CA PRO A 46 -15.68 2.67 2.67
C PRO A 46 -16.81 3.01 3.66
N PRO A 47 -16.51 3.43 4.90
CA PRO A 47 -17.46 4.19 5.70
C PRO A 47 -18.03 5.36 4.89
N ILE A 48 -19.30 5.68 5.12
CA ILE A 48 -20.07 6.69 4.33
C ILE A 48 -19.36 8.07 4.32
N ASP A 49 -18.60 8.39 5.38
CA ASP A 49 -17.89 9.67 5.54
C ASP A 49 -16.36 9.55 5.38
N SER A 50 -15.89 8.63 4.54
CA SER A 50 -14.45 8.47 4.30
C SER A 50 -14.01 9.01 2.94
N GLN A 51 -12.83 9.64 2.92
CA GLN A 51 -12.22 10.18 1.72
C GLN A 51 -11.28 9.14 1.10
N PRO A 52 -11.55 8.65 -0.13
CA PRO A 52 -10.69 7.68 -0.77
C PRO A 52 -9.39 8.33 -1.26
N SER A 53 -8.29 7.60 -1.14
CA SER A 53 -6.98 7.98 -1.66
C SER A 53 -6.34 6.78 -2.35
N VAL A 54 -5.86 6.98 -3.58
CA VAL A 54 -5.17 5.95 -4.35
C VAL A 54 -3.79 6.47 -4.74
N LEU A 55 -2.76 5.74 -4.34
CA LEU A 55 -1.39 5.93 -4.78
C LEU A 55 -1.03 4.87 -5.81
N VAL A 56 -0.30 5.29 -6.86
CA VAL A 56 0.24 4.39 -7.87
C VAL A 56 1.77 4.44 -7.88
N ALA A 57 2.35 3.33 -8.29
CA ALA A 57 3.73 3.22 -8.72
C ALA A 57 3.73 2.93 -10.23
N THR A 58 4.44 3.75 -11.01
CA THR A 58 4.47 3.65 -12.47
C THR A 58 5.86 3.43 -13.03
N ASP A 59 5.95 2.66 -14.10
CA ASP A 59 7.13 2.52 -14.94
C ASP A 59 6.79 3.10 -16.33
N GLY A 60 7.16 4.36 -16.57
CA GLY A 60 6.57 5.14 -17.66
C GLY A 60 5.07 5.30 -17.44
N ASP A 61 4.26 4.90 -18.43
CA ASP A 61 2.80 4.97 -18.39
C ASP A 61 2.16 3.74 -17.72
N ASP A 62 2.93 2.68 -17.45
CA ASP A 62 2.40 1.45 -16.89
C ASP A 62 2.22 1.54 -15.37
N VAL A 63 1.01 1.25 -14.88
CA VAL A 63 0.78 1.00 -13.46
C VAL A 63 1.37 -0.38 -13.09
N VAL A 64 2.41 -0.35 -12.25
CA VAL A 64 3.14 -1.55 -11.80
C VAL A 64 2.87 -1.90 -10.33
N GLY A 65 2.28 -0.98 -9.58
CA GLY A 65 1.77 -1.22 -8.23
C GLY A 65 0.82 -0.10 -7.79
N PHE A 66 0.03 -0.37 -6.77
CA PHE A 66 -0.86 0.62 -6.18
C PHE A 66 -1.13 0.34 -4.71
N LEU A 67 -1.59 1.39 -4.02
CA LEU A 67 -2.16 1.31 -2.68
C LEU A 67 -3.44 2.14 -2.64
N SER A 68 -4.55 1.52 -2.23
CA SER A 68 -5.80 2.21 -1.92
C SER A 68 -6.00 2.35 -0.41
N ALA A 69 -6.52 3.50 0.00
CA ALA A 69 -6.82 3.79 1.39
C ALA A 69 -8.05 4.69 1.51
N THR A 70 -8.64 4.71 2.70
CA THR A 70 -9.78 5.58 3.04
C THR A 70 -9.51 6.29 4.35
N TYR A 71 -9.63 7.61 4.36
CA TYR A 71 -9.48 8.42 5.57
C TYR A 71 -10.84 8.70 6.21
N GLY A 72 -11.06 8.24 7.44
CA GLY A 72 -12.21 8.59 8.25
C GLY A 72 -11.85 9.72 9.22
N SER A 73 -12.29 10.94 8.93
CA SER A 73 -11.94 12.13 9.72
C SER A 73 -12.48 12.10 11.14
N ALA A 74 -13.69 11.59 11.34
CA ALA A 74 -14.30 11.43 12.67
C ALA A 74 -13.53 10.45 13.57
N GLU A 75 -12.79 9.52 12.97
CA GLU A 75 -12.03 8.48 13.64
C GLU A 75 -10.54 8.82 13.75
N GLY A 76 -10.07 9.88 13.07
CA GLY A 76 -8.64 10.17 12.91
C GLY A 76 -7.87 9.00 12.25
N LEU A 77 -8.54 8.17 11.45
CA LEU A 77 -8.02 6.86 11.04
C LEU A 77 -7.90 6.73 9.52
N MET A 78 -6.70 6.37 9.05
CA MET A 78 -6.47 5.99 7.66
C MET A 78 -6.44 4.47 7.52
N ARG A 79 -7.40 3.90 6.79
CA ARG A 79 -7.50 2.45 6.56
C ARG A 79 -6.85 2.09 5.23
N LEU A 80 -5.77 1.32 5.25
CA LEU A 80 -5.14 0.77 4.04
C LEU A 80 -5.93 -0.46 3.59
N GLN A 81 -6.48 -0.40 2.39
CA GLN A 81 -7.41 -1.41 1.88
C GLN A 81 -6.69 -2.45 1.01
N GLN A 82 -6.02 -2.00 -0.05
CA GLN A 82 -5.34 -2.89 -0.99
C GLN A 82 -3.93 -2.41 -1.20
N VAL A 83 -2.97 -3.33 -1.15
CA VAL A 83 -1.59 -3.09 -1.59
C VAL A 83 -1.25 -4.14 -2.62
N TYR A 84 -0.97 -3.71 -3.84
CA TYR A 84 -0.64 -4.59 -4.93
C TYR A 84 0.64 -4.15 -5.63
N VAL A 85 1.47 -5.13 -5.98
CA VAL A 85 2.64 -4.95 -6.84
C VAL A 85 2.65 -6.10 -7.85
N ARG A 86 2.77 -5.75 -9.13
CA ARG A 86 2.86 -6.70 -10.25
C ARG A 86 3.97 -7.72 -9.98
N PRO A 87 3.76 -9.03 -10.20
CA PRO A 87 4.73 -10.07 -9.85
C PRO A 87 6.16 -9.81 -10.32
N THR A 88 6.34 -9.31 -11.54
CA THR A 88 7.65 -9.00 -12.15
C THR A 88 8.38 -7.80 -11.53
N TYR A 89 7.70 -7.01 -10.69
CA TYR A 89 8.23 -5.84 -9.99
C TYR A 89 8.30 -6.03 -8.47
N ARG A 90 7.98 -7.24 -7.98
CA ARG A 90 8.08 -7.55 -6.54
C ARG A 90 9.54 -7.58 -6.10
N ARG A 91 9.75 -7.42 -4.79
CA ARG A 91 11.08 -7.39 -4.14
C ARG A 91 11.96 -6.20 -4.51
N TRP A 92 11.41 -5.20 -5.22
CA TRP A 92 12.10 -3.93 -5.53
C TRP A 92 11.78 -2.81 -4.51
N GLY A 93 11.10 -3.14 -3.41
CA GLY A 93 10.73 -2.17 -2.37
C GLY A 93 9.52 -1.29 -2.70
N ILE A 94 8.83 -1.53 -3.82
CA ILE A 94 7.68 -0.74 -4.27
C ILE A 94 6.55 -0.69 -3.23
N GLY A 95 6.16 -1.84 -2.67
CA GLY A 95 5.09 -1.90 -1.66
C GLY A 95 5.43 -1.08 -0.41
N SER A 96 6.66 -1.19 0.09
CA SER A 96 7.13 -0.40 1.24
C SER A 96 7.14 1.11 0.94
N ARG A 97 7.54 1.52 -0.27
CA ARG A 97 7.50 2.93 -0.69
C ARG A 97 6.06 3.47 -0.79
N LEU A 98 5.13 2.67 -1.29
CA LEU A 98 3.70 3.02 -1.32
C LEU A 98 3.14 3.21 0.08
N VAL A 99 3.42 2.29 1.01
CA VAL A 99 3.00 2.41 2.43
C VAL A 99 3.58 3.65 3.08
N ASN A 100 4.87 3.93 2.89
CA ASN A 100 5.52 5.11 3.46
C ASN A 100 4.92 6.42 2.93
N ARG A 101 4.62 6.49 1.62
CA ARG A 101 3.96 7.67 1.05
C ARG A 101 2.52 7.82 1.54
N MET A 102 1.78 6.72 1.68
CA MET A 102 0.43 6.80 2.25
C MET A 102 0.47 7.24 3.71
N ARG A 103 1.50 6.85 4.47
CA ARG A 103 1.75 7.35 5.83
C ARG A 103 1.96 8.87 5.84
N GLU A 104 2.75 9.40 4.91
CA GLU A 104 2.97 10.85 4.78
C GLU A 104 1.65 11.58 4.48
N ILE A 105 0.83 11.04 3.56
CA ILE A 105 -0.50 11.58 3.25
C ILE A 105 -1.42 11.52 4.49
N ALA A 106 -1.43 10.39 5.21
CA ALA A 106 -2.24 10.24 6.41
C ALA A 106 -1.90 11.31 7.46
N MET A 107 -0.61 11.57 7.69
CA MET A 107 -0.17 12.65 8.57
C MET A 107 -0.60 14.04 8.08
N GLN A 108 -0.58 14.30 6.77
CA GLN A 108 -1.05 15.56 6.19
C GLN A 108 -2.56 15.76 6.34
N CYS A 109 -3.33 14.67 6.29
CA CYS A 109 -4.78 14.68 6.51
C CYS A 109 -5.17 14.78 8.00
N GLY A 110 -4.20 14.73 8.92
CA GLY A 110 -4.44 14.75 10.36
C GLY A 110 -4.82 13.39 10.95
N ALA A 111 -4.54 12.28 10.25
CA ALA A 111 -4.73 10.96 10.81
C ALA A 111 -3.76 10.71 11.97
N GLU A 112 -4.28 10.08 13.02
CA GLU A 112 -3.55 9.69 14.23
C GLU A 112 -3.02 8.26 14.12
N ARG A 113 -3.65 7.44 13.27
CA ARG A 113 -3.31 6.02 13.11
C ARG A 113 -3.52 5.52 11.69
N LEU A 114 -2.73 4.53 11.30
CA LEU A 114 -3.00 3.65 10.15
C LEU A 114 -3.57 2.31 10.63
N LEU A 115 -4.55 1.77 9.91
CA LEU A 115 -5.08 0.42 10.14
C LEU A 115 -5.10 -0.37 8.84
N THR A 116 -4.78 -1.66 8.90
CA THR A 116 -4.97 -2.58 7.76
C THR A 116 -5.35 -3.98 8.24
N GLN A 117 -5.81 -4.82 7.32
CA GLN A 117 -6.18 -6.20 7.56
C GLN A 117 -5.43 -7.10 6.58
N VAL A 118 -4.78 -8.13 7.09
CA VAL A 118 -3.91 -9.00 6.28
C VAL A 118 -4.12 -10.46 6.68
N PRO A 119 -4.38 -11.38 5.72
CA PRO A 119 -4.42 -12.81 6.03
C PRO A 119 -3.10 -13.27 6.66
N ALA A 120 -3.14 -14.11 7.68
CA ALA A 120 -1.97 -14.54 8.43
C ALA A 120 -0.93 -15.30 7.56
N ASP A 121 -1.37 -15.91 6.46
CA ASP A 121 -0.54 -16.61 5.48
C ASP A 121 -0.06 -15.70 4.32
N ASN A 122 -0.48 -14.44 4.29
CA ASN A 122 -0.07 -13.51 3.24
C ASN A 122 1.38 -13.04 3.49
N PRO A 123 2.32 -13.28 2.55
CA PRO A 123 3.72 -12.87 2.71
C PRO A 123 3.92 -11.35 2.82
N GLY A 124 2.92 -10.56 2.39
CA GLY A 124 2.87 -9.11 2.59
C GLY A 124 2.85 -8.69 4.06
N LEU A 125 2.46 -9.56 4.99
CA LEU A 125 2.50 -9.30 6.43
C LEU A 125 3.88 -8.81 6.89
N ILE A 126 4.95 -9.44 6.41
CA ILE A 126 6.34 -9.09 6.78
C ILE A 126 6.67 -7.64 6.35
N MET A 127 6.11 -7.16 5.25
CA MET A 127 6.29 -5.77 4.81
C MET A 127 5.68 -4.78 5.80
N PHE A 128 4.47 -5.04 6.29
CA PHE A 128 3.81 -4.19 7.28
C PHE A 128 4.55 -4.21 8.62
N MET A 129 4.95 -5.39 9.11
CA MET A 129 5.73 -5.50 10.34
C MET A 129 7.04 -4.70 10.27
N ARG A 130 7.75 -4.77 9.12
CA ARG A 130 8.97 -3.97 8.89
C ARG A 130 8.71 -2.46 8.78
N ALA A 131 7.51 -2.08 8.37
CA ALA A 131 7.08 -0.67 8.34
C ALA A 131 6.66 -0.15 9.73
N GLY A 132 6.70 -1.00 10.77
CA GLY A 132 6.41 -0.63 12.15
C GLY A 132 5.00 -0.97 12.60
N PHE A 133 4.17 -1.55 11.74
CA PHE A 133 2.83 -2.01 12.12
C PHE A 133 2.92 -3.11 13.17
N ARG A 134 1.93 -3.14 14.08
CA ARG A 134 1.80 -4.14 15.13
C ARG A 134 0.46 -4.85 14.99
N VAL A 135 0.40 -6.10 15.44
CA VAL A 135 -0.86 -6.83 15.51
C VAL A 135 -1.68 -6.27 16.67
N CYS A 136 -2.88 -5.77 16.38
CA CYS A 136 -3.82 -5.24 17.37
C CYS A 136 -5.08 -6.09 17.53
N GLY A 137 -5.27 -7.08 16.65
CA GLY A 137 -6.38 -8.03 16.74
C GLY A 137 -6.32 -9.12 15.68
N PHE A 138 -7.26 -10.06 15.75
CA PHE A 138 -7.43 -11.09 14.72
C PHE A 138 -8.88 -11.54 14.62
N LEU A 139 -9.26 -12.07 13.46
CA LEU A 139 -10.52 -12.75 13.22
C LEU A 139 -10.23 -14.13 12.62
N GLN A 140 -10.78 -15.18 13.23
CA GLN A 140 -10.67 -16.53 12.70
C GLN A 140 -11.96 -16.89 11.95
N GLN A 141 -11.84 -17.26 10.68
CA GLN A 141 -12.94 -17.77 9.86
C GLN A 141 -12.56 -19.14 9.32
N GLY A 142 -13.04 -20.18 10.01
CA GLY A 142 -12.69 -21.56 9.72
C GLY A 142 -11.19 -21.82 9.88
N ARG A 143 -10.52 -22.19 8.79
CA ARG A 143 -9.06 -22.44 8.74
C ARG A 143 -8.21 -21.22 8.40
N ARG A 144 -8.82 -20.07 8.13
CA ARG A 144 -8.12 -18.83 7.79
C ARG A 144 -8.18 -17.85 8.95
N SER A 145 -7.07 -17.16 9.19
CA SER A 145 -6.97 -16.11 10.19
C SER A 145 -6.65 -14.79 9.49
N LEU A 146 -7.43 -13.76 9.79
CA LEU A 146 -7.21 -12.39 9.35
C LEU A 146 -6.61 -11.61 10.52
N LEU A 147 -5.48 -10.96 10.32
CA LEU A 147 -4.84 -10.13 11.34
C LEU A 147 -5.19 -8.67 11.11
N PHE A 148 -5.55 -7.97 12.17
CA PHE A 148 -5.68 -6.51 12.19
C PHE A 148 -4.35 -5.93 12.63
N LEU A 149 -3.82 -5.00 11.83
CA LEU A 149 -2.55 -4.35 12.08
C LEU A 149 -2.76 -2.85 12.20
N ASP A 150 -2.14 -2.22 13.19
CA ASP A 150 -2.12 -0.78 13.34
C ASP A 150 -0.72 -0.18 13.45
N LEU A 151 -0.64 1.11 13.18
CA LEU A 151 0.55 1.93 13.38
C LEU A 151 0.10 3.32 13.84
N ASP A 152 0.46 3.69 15.06
CA ASP A 152 0.27 5.06 15.56
C ASP A 152 1.19 6.02 14.80
N LEU A 153 0.65 7.18 14.45
CA LEU A 153 1.36 8.26 13.79
C LEU A 153 1.77 9.31 14.84
N PRO A 154 2.98 9.90 14.72
CA PRO A 154 3.39 10.95 15.63
C PRO A 154 2.45 12.16 15.45
N HIS A 155 1.89 12.65 16.55
CA HIS A 155 1.17 13.91 16.54
C HIS A 155 2.14 15.03 16.16
N LYS A 156 1.70 15.90 15.24
CA LYS A 156 2.34 17.20 15.07
C LYS A 156 1.93 18.00 16.31
N GLU A 157 2.85 18.20 17.26
CA GLU A 157 2.60 19.17 18.33
C GLU A 157 2.30 20.52 17.66
N ALA A 158 1.10 21.03 17.88
CA ALA A 158 0.75 22.37 17.49
C ALA A 158 1.59 23.31 18.36
N ASN A 159 2.70 23.81 17.81
CA ASN A 159 3.41 24.94 18.41
C ASN A 159 2.38 26.05 18.66
N SER A 160 2.10 26.26 19.95
CA SER A 160 1.30 27.37 20.46
C SER A 160 2.05 28.69 20.33
#